data_AF-A0A7W0LVF5-F1
#
_entry.id   AF-A0A7W0LVF5-F1
#
_cell.length_a   1.000
_cell.length_b   1.000
_cell.length_c   1.000
_cell.angle_alpha   90.00
_cell.angle_beta   90.00
_cell.angle_gamma   90.00
#
_symmetry.space_group_name_H-M   'P 1'
#
loop_
_entity.id
_entity.type
_entity.pdbx_description
1 polymer ?
#
loop_
_entity_poly.entity_id
_entity_poly.type
_entity_poly.pdbx_seq_one_letter_code
_entity_poly.pdbx_strand_id
1 'polypeptide(L)'
;MRGVTHPTTARRGNWTAAAGMTIAVVATLLDERVGDFDLIALGIAVGTVIGVPAARQVKMTAMPQMVALFNGVGGGAVALISWAEYRGALEFGTNPELETLIPILFAAIIGSISFWGSNIAFAKLQGILPGKPIGVPGQQFINLALLLVAVGAAVAIAAGSESEGLFVLILVAAAVLGNMVVLPIGGADMPVVISLLNALTGLSAAAAGMALDNVA
;
A
#
# COMPACT_ATOMS: atom_id res chain seq x y z
N MET A 1 13.56 1.78 14.79
CA MET A 1 13.37 0.31 14.81
C MET A 1 14.32 -0.48 15.73
N ARG A 2 15.55 -0.03 16.04
CA ARG A 2 16.48 -0.76 16.95
C ARG A 2 15.89 -1.13 18.34
N GLY A 3 14.96 -0.34 18.85
CA GLY A 3 14.32 -0.60 20.14
C GLY A 3 13.32 -1.76 20.14
N VAL A 4 12.83 -2.23 18.99
CA VAL A 4 11.84 -3.33 18.92
C VAL A 4 12.46 -4.70 18.68
N THR A 5 13.77 -4.78 18.42
CA THR A 5 14.49 -6.04 18.17
C THR A 5 14.91 -6.76 19.45
N HIS A 6 14.82 -6.12 20.61
CA HIS A 6 15.12 -6.73 21.91
C HIS A 6 13.90 -6.68 22.85
N PRO A 7 13.56 -7.79 23.56
CA PRO A 7 12.39 -7.83 24.42
C PRO A 7 12.36 -6.75 25.52
N THR A 8 13.52 -6.43 26.10
CA THR A 8 13.64 -5.46 27.21
C THR A 8 13.43 -4.01 26.77
N THR A 9 13.69 -3.69 25.50
CA THR A 9 13.53 -2.34 24.94
C THR A 9 12.27 -2.18 24.10
N ALA A 10 11.56 -3.27 23.76
CA ALA A 10 10.44 -3.29 22.83
C ALA A 10 9.36 -2.24 23.13
N ARG A 11 8.95 -2.10 24.39
CA ARG A 11 7.93 -1.10 24.79
C ARG A 11 8.40 0.33 24.53
N ARG A 12 9.66 0.65 24.85
CA ARG A 12 10.25 1.98 24.58
C ARG A 12 10.38 2.22 23.09
N GLY A 13 10.83 1.20 22.33
CA GLY A 13 10.92 1.27 20.87
C GLY A 13 9.59 1.61 20.21
N ASN A 14 8.48 1.04 20.70
CA ASN A 14 7.14 1.35 20.21
C ASN A 14 6.72 2.81 20.52
N TRP A 15 6.99 3.30 21.74
CA TRP A 15 6.72 4.70 22.09
C TRP A 15 7.51 5.68 21.24
N THR A 16 8.78 5.39 20.95
CA THR A 16 9.60 6.21 20.05
C THR A 16 9.01 6.26 18.64
N ALA A 17 8.51 5.13 18.11
CA ALA A 17 7.87 5.09 16.80
C ALA A 17 6.57 5.92 16.77
N ALA A 18 5.73 5.79 17.79
CA ALA A 18 4.49 6.57 17.92
C ALA A 18 4.74 8.08 18.02
N ALA A 19 5.75 8.48 18.80
CA ALA A 19 6.16 9.88 18.90
C ALA A 19 6.67 10.40 17.54
N GLY A 20 7.52 9.64 16.85
CA GLY A 20 8.03 10.00 15.52
C GLY A 20 6.91 10.21 14.51
N MET A 21 5.96 9.26 14.43
CA MET A 21 4.78 9.39 13.56
C MET A 21 3.93 10.62 13.90
N THR A 22 3.75 10.91 15.20
CA THR A 22 2.98 12.10 15.63
C THR A 22 3.67 13.39 15.18
N ILE A 23 4.99 13.46 15.33
CA ILE A 23 5.79 14.62 14.89
C ILE A 23 5.72 14.77 13.37
N ALA A 24 5.84 13.67 12.60
CA ALA A 24 5.74 13.71 11.14
C ALA A 24 4.37 14.26 10.69
N VAL A 25 3.27 13.74 11.23
CA VAL A 25 1.92 14.23 10.92
C VAL A 25 1.78 15.72 11.25
N VAL A 26 2.23 16.16 12.43
CA VAL A 26 2.15 17.57 12.82
C VAL A 26 3.01 18.45 11.90
N ALA A 27 4.22 18.00 11.56
CA ALA A 27 5.10 18.74 10.67
C ALA A 27 4.48 18.89 9.26
N THR A 28 3.87 17.84 8.72
CA THR A 28 3.14 17.91 7.44
C THR A 28 1.97 18.87 7.51
N LEU A 29 1.18 18.86 8.59
CA LEU A 29 0.03 19.78 8.76
C LEU A 29 0.43 21.26 8.89
N LEU A 30 1.70 21.55 9.20
CA LEU A 30 2.23 22.91 9.29
C LEU A 30 2.85 23.40 7.97
N ASP A 31 2.97 22.55 6.95
CA ASP A 31 3.44 22.94 5.64
C ASP A 31 2.40 23.85 4.97
N GLU A 32 2.83 25.02 4.48
CA GLU A 32 1.95 26.04 3.88
C GLU A 32 1.24 25.55 2.61
N ARG A 33 1.73 24.47 1.98
CA ARG A 33 1.11 23.82 0.82
C ARG A 33 -0.08 22.95 1.19
N VAL A 34 -0.23 22.59 2.46
CA VAL A 34 -1.34 21.73 2.93
C VAL A 34 -2.60 22.58 3.14
N GLY A 35 -3.64 22.24 2.39
CA GLY A 35 -4.98 22.84 2.47
C GLY A 35 -6.05 21.86 2.95
N ASP A 36 -7.31 22.25 2.80
CA ASP A 36 -8.50 21.39 3.06
C ASP A 36 -8.49 20.65 4.40
N PHE A 37 -8.17 21.38 5.48
CA PHE A 37 -8.08 20.83 6.84
C PHE A 37 -9.34 20.07 7.28
N ASP A 38 -10.52 20.46 6.79
CA ASP A 38 -11.78 19.76 7.07
C ASP A 38 -11.78 18.33 6.50
N LEU A 39 -11.29 18.13 5.27
CA LEU A 39 -11.18 16.82 4.65
C LEU A 39 -10.09 15.98 5.31
N ILE A 40 -8.96 16.58 5.67
CA ILE A 40 -7.89 15.90 6.39
C ILE A 40 -8.38 15.44 7.76
N ALA A 41 -9.04 16.32 8.52
CA ALA A 41 -9.61 16.00 9.82
C ALA A 41 -10.67 14.90 9.72
N LEU A 42 -11.53 14.94 8.70
CA LEU A 42 -12.50 13.89 8.41
C LEU A 42 -11.81 12.55 8.12
N GLY A 43 -10.77 12.53 7.28
CA GLY A 43 -9.99 11.34 6.97
C GLY A 43 -9.34 10.71 8.20
N ILE A 44 -8.70 11.54 9.04
CA ILE A 44 -8.12 11.11 10.32
C ILE A 44 -9.22 10.56 11.25
N ALA A 45 -10.36 11.24 11.33
CA ALA A 45 -11.47 10.83 12.18
C ALA A 45 -12.04 9.47 11.75
N VAL A 46 -12.32 9.29 10.46
CA VAL A 46 -12.82 8.01 9.90
C VAL A 46 -11.81 6.89 10.12
N GLY A 47 -10.53 7.12 9.78
CA GLY A 47 -9.46 6.15 9.98
C GLY A 47 -9.29 5.74 11.45
N THR A 48 -9.39 6.71 12.37
CA THR A 48 -9.28 6.47 13.82
C THR A 48 -10.49 5.72 14.37
N VAL A 49 -11.71 6.13 13.99
CA VAL A 49 -12.97 5.52 14.45
C VAL A 49 -13.09 4.07 13.99
N ILE A 50 -12.57 3.73 12.81
CA ILE A 50 -12.59 2.34 12.32
C ILE A 50 -11.38 1.56 12.85
N GLY A 51 -10.18 2.13 12.75
CA GLY A 51 -8.93 1.44 13.03
C GLY A 51 -8.69 1.15 14.51
N VAL A 52 -8.95 2.11 15.41
CA VAL A 52 -8.67 1.94 16.85
C VAL A 52 -9.54 0.86 17.49
N PRO A 53 -10.87 0.82 17.30
CA PRO A 53 -11.68 -0.26 17.83
C PRO A 53 -11.28 -1.62 17.25
N ALA A 54 -11.05 -1.71 15.94
CA ALA A 54 -10.64 -2.95 15.29
C ALA A 54 -9.31 -3.49 15.87
N ALA A 55 -8.33 -2.61 16.10
CA ALA A 55 -7.05 -2.98 16.70
C ALA A 55 -7.16 -3.39 18.18
N ARG A 56 -8.06 -2.76 18.96
CA ARG A 56 -8.20 -3.04 20.40
C ARG A 56 -9.07 -4.24 20.72
N GLN A 57 -10.00 -4.60 19.83
CA GLN A 57 -10.99 -5.66 20.07
C GLN A 57 -10.59 -7.01 19.44
N VAL A 58 -9.57 -7.05 18.60
CA VAL A 58 -9.10 -8.32 18.00
C VAL A 58 -8.51 -9.25 19.08
N LYS A 59 -8.84 -10.53 19.00
CA LYS A 59 -8.22 -11.58 19.84
C LYS A 59 -6.76 -11.79 19.44
N MET A 60 -5.89 -12.12 20.40
CA MET A 60 -4.47 -12.39 20.13
C MET A 60 -4.22 -13.53 19.13
N THR A 61 -5.12 -14.51 19.07
CA THR A 61 -5.08 -15.61 18.09
C THR A 61 -5.41 -15.18 16.67
N ALA A 62 -5.99 -13.99 16.50
CA ALA A 62 -6.41 -13.39 15.24
C ALA A 62 -5.51 -12.19 14.84
N MET A 63 -4.35 -12.04 15.47
CA MET A 63 -3.39 -10.98 15.14
C MET A 63 -2.84 -11.07 13.70
N PRO A 64 -2.50 -12.25 13.15
CA PRO A 64 -1.93 -12.32 11.81
C PRO A 64 -2.79 -11.69 10.72
N GLN A 65 -4.11 -11.92 10.73
CA GLN A 65 -5.01 -11.31 9.75
C GLN A 65 -5.15 -9.80 9.94
N MET A 66 -5.14 -9.30 11.17
CA MET A 66 -5.20 -7.85 11.40
C MET A 66 -3.93 -7.15 10.93
N VAL A 67 -2.77 -7.78 11.08
CA VAL A 67 -1.52 -7.28 10.49
C VAL A 67 -1.62 -7.24 8.97
N ALA A 68 -2.16 -8.30 8.34
CA ALA A 68 -2.37 -8.32 6.90
C ALA A 68 -3.27 -7.16 6.43
N LEU A 69 -4.39 -6.95 7.11
CA LEU A 69 -5.37 -5.91 6.77
C LEU A 69 -4.77 -4.50 6.92
N PHE A 70 -4.11 -4.19 8.04
CA PHE A 70 -3.51 -2.87 8.24
C PHE A 70 -2.35 -2.61 7.28
N ASN A 71 -1.54 -3.62 6.97
CA ASN A 71 -0.55 -3.51 5.89
C ASN A 71 -1.21 -3.18 4.55
N GLY A 72 -2.32 -3.87 4.25
CA GLY A 72 -3.08 -3.65 3.03
C GLY A 72 -3.51 -2.19 2.91
N VAL A 73 -4.19 -1.65 3.93
CA VAL A 73 -4.64 -0.25 3.96
C VAL A 73 -3.48 0.73 3.71
N GLY A 74 -2.30 0.47 4.27
CA GLY A 74 -1.09 1.27 3.98
C GLY A 74 -0.69 1.23 2.50
N GLY A 75 -0.65 0.04 1.88
CA GLY A 75 -0.39 -0.10 0.44
C GLY A 75 -1.46 0.58 -0.43
N GLY A 76 -2.72 0.52 -0.02
CA GLY A 76 -3.83 1.19 -0.69
C GLY A 76 -3.70 2.71 -0.63
N ALA A 77 -3.30 3.25 0.52
CA ALA A 77 -3.01 4.68 0.67
C ALA A 77 -1.89 5.12 -0.27
N VAL A 78 -0.79 4.37 -0.36
CA VAL A 78 0.32 4.65 -1.30
C VAL A 78 -0.18 4.64 -2.74
N ALA A 79 -1.00 3.66 -3.14
CA ALA A 79 -1.54 3.58 -4.50
C ALA A 79 -2.46 4.77 -4.84
N LEU A 80 -3.28 5.22 -3.88
CA LEU A 80 -4.16 6.38 -4.05
C LEU A 80 -3.37 7.69 -4.07
N ILE A 81 -2.32 7.83 -3.26
CA ILE A 81 -1.39 8.96 -3.31
C ILE A 81 -0.77 9.03 -4.71
N SER A 82 -0.22 7.93 -5.22
CA SER A 82 0.37 7.91 -6.56
C SER A 82 -0.61 8.31 -7.66
N TRP A 83 -1.89 7.92 -7.55
CA TRP A 83 -2.93 8.34 -8.49
C TRP A 83 -3.26 9.83 -8.37
N ALA A 84 -3.40 10.34 -7.15
CA ALA A 84 -3.68 11.76 -6.90
C ALA A 84 -2.56 12.64 -7.46
N GLU A 85 -1.30 12.25 -7.27
CA GLU A 85 -0.13 12.98 -7.80
C GLU A 85 -0.10 13.01 -9.33
N TYR A 86 -0.28 11.85 -9.98
CA TYR A 86 -0.32 11.80 -11.44
C TYR A 86 -1.48 12.62 -12.01
N ARG A 87 -2.66 12.51 -11.39
CA ARG A 87 -3.84 13.26 -11.83
C ARG A 87 -3.65 14.77 -11.63
N GLY A 88 -3.10 15.20 -10.51
CA GLY A 88 -2.77 16.60 -10.26
C GLY A 88 -1.81 17.14 -11.33
N ALA A 89 -0.77 16.38 -11.67
CA ALA A 89 0.17 16.75 -12.73
C ALA A 89 -0.53 16.96 -14.09
N LEU A 90 -1.43 16.05 -14.47
CA LEU A 90 -2.23 16.20 -15.69
C LEU A 90 -3.15 17.43 -15.65
N GLU A 91 -3.82 17.70 -14.54
CA GLU A 91 -4.73 18.84 -14.38
C GLU A 91 -4.02 20.20 -14.49
N PHE A 92 -2.77 20.29 -13.99
CA PHE A 92 -1.94 21.49 -14.08
C PHE A 92 -1.10 21.57 -15.36
N GLY A 93 -1.22 20.60 -16.28
CA GLY A 93 -0.45 20.53 -17.51
C GLY A 93 1.06 20.38 -17.29
N THR A 94 1.45 19.86 -16.12
CA THR A 94 2.84 19.57 -15.79
C THR A 94 3.12 18.11 -16.09
N ASN A 95 4.10 17.83 -16.95
CA ASN A 95 4.63 16.48 -17.07
C ASN A 95 5.69 16.28 -15.99
N PRO A 96 5.48 15.38 -15.02
CA PRO A 96 6.50 15.12 -14.01
C PRO A 96 7.76 14.60 -14.69
N GLU A 97 8.93 15.06 -14.24
CA GLU A 97 10.20 14.50 -14.69
C GLU A 97 10.28 13.01 -14.35
N LEU A 98 11.06 12.25 -15.11
CA LEU A 98 11.19 10.80 -14.92
C LEU A 98 11.65 10.43 -13.50
N GLU A 99 12.42 11.29 -12.85
CA GLU A 99 12.88 11.12 -11.46
C GLU A 99 11.74 11.09 -10.45
N THR A 100 10.67 11.86 -10.68
CA THR A 100 9.45 11.87 -9.88
C THR A 100 8.43 10.85 -10.37
N LEU A 101 8.30 10.69 -11.69
CA LEU A 101 7.28 9.85 -12.31
C LEU A 101 7.54 8.35 -12.09
N ILE A 102 8.78 7.90 -12.21
CA ILE A 102 9.12 6.47 -12.06
C ILE A 102 8.79 5.95 -10.65
N PRO A 103 9.18 6.62 -9.56
CA PRO A 103 8.79 6.19 -8.21
C PRO A 103 7.27 6.25 -7.97
N ILE A 104 6.54 7.23 -8.54
CA ILE A 104 5.07 7.28 -8.50
C ILE A 104 4.46 6.03 -9.14
N LEU A 105 4.87 5.70 -10.36
CA LEU A 105 4.35 4.53 -11.10
C LEU A 105 4.68 3.22 -10.38
N PHE A 106 5.91 3.11 -9.85
CA PHE A 106 6.33 1.96 -9.05
C PHE A 106 5.49 1.82 -7.78
N ALA A 107 5.30 2.92 -7.05
CA ALA A 107 4.52 2.97 -5.82
C ALA A 107 3.04 2.59 -6.09
N ALA A 108 2.46 3.04 -7.20
CA ALA A 108 1.11 2.66 -7.62
C ALA A 108 0.96 1.15 -7.84
N ILE A 109 1.88 0.54 -8.58
CA ILE A 109 1.86 -0.90 -8.87
C ILE A 109 2.00 -1.71 -7.57
N ILE A 110 3.04 -1.44 -6.80
CA ILE A 110 3.36 -2.24 -5.61
C ILE A 110 2.35 -1.98 -4.49
N GLY A 111 1.91 -0.74 -4.29
CA GLY A 111 0.87 -0.39 -3.34
C GLY A 111 -0.45 -1.10 -3.64
N SER A 112 -0.87 -1.14 -4.92
CA SER A 112 -2.09 -1.82 -5.35
C SER A 112 -1.98 -3.36 -5.17
N ILE A 113 -0.87 -3.97 -5.59
CA ILE A 113 -0.61 -5.40 -5.36
C ILE A 113 -0.68 -5.73 -3.86
N SER A 114 -0.03 -4.92 -3.02
CA SER A 114 -0.01 -5.11 -1.58
C SER A 114 -1.41 -5.00 -0.96
N PHE A 115 -2.19 -3.98 -1.31
CA PHE A 115 -3.54 -3.80 -0.80
C PHE A 115 -4.43 -5.02 -1.11
N TRP A 116 -4.50 -5.39 -2.39
CA TRP A 116 -5.37 -6.46 -2.84
C TRP A 116 -4.89 -7.84 -2.38
N GLY A 117 -3.59 -8.08 -2.38
CA GLY A 117 -3.01 -9.31 -1.83
C GLY A 117 -3.26 -9.46 -0.33
N SER A 118 -3.13 -8.37 0.44
CA SER A 118 -3.41 -8.34 1.88
C SER A 118 -4.87 -8.66 2.19
N ASN A 119 -5.81 -8.22 1.35
CA ASN A 119 -7.24 -8.53 1.52
C ASN A 119 -7.51 -10.04 1.36
N ILE A 120 -6.86 -10.72 0.41
CA ILE A 120 -6.96 -12.19 0.27
C ILE A 120 -6.32 -12.90 1.47
N ALA A 121 -5.16 -12.44 1.93
CA ALA A 121 -4.50 -13.02 3.11
C ALA A 121 -5.37 -12.89 4.36
N PHE A 122 -5.94 -11.70 4.60
CA PHE A 122 -6.93 -11.45 5.66
C PHE A 122 -8.12 -12.40 5.54
N ALA A 123 -8.75 -12.46 4.36
CA ALA A 123 -9.96 -13.25 4.15
C ALA A 123 -9.72 -14.76 4.39
N LYS A 124 -8.57 -15.31 3.99
CA LYS A 124 -8.22 -16.71 4.25
C LYS A 124 -7.99 -17.00 5.73
N LEU A 125 -7.25 -16.14 6.42
CA LEU A 125 -6.96 -16.32 7.85
C LEU A 125 -8.20 -16.09 8.73
N GLN A 126 -9.13 -15.25 8.27
CA GLN A 126 -10.41 -15.02 8.92
C GLN A 126 -11.44 -16.12 8.62
N GLY A 127 -11.15 -17.05 7.71
CA GLY A 127 -12.08 -18.11 7.29
C GLY A 127 -13.23 -17.64 6.38
N ILE A 128 -13.15 -16.41 5.86
CA ILE A 128 -14.08 -15.89 4.84
C ILE A 128 -13.80 -16.59 3.51
N LEU A 129 -12.53 -16.83 3.19
CA LEU A 129 -12.09 -17.68 2.09
C LEU A 129 -11.52 -19.00 2.62
N PRO A 130 -11.62 -20.10 1.84
CA PRO A 130 -10.97 -21.36 2.17
C PRO A 130 -9.45 -21.18 2.34
N GLY A 131 -8.89 -21.77 3.40
CA GLY A 131 -7.45 -21.76 3.63
C GLY A 131 -6.64 -22.64 2.66
N LYS A 132 -7.29 -23.52 1.87
CA LYS A 132 -6.59 -24.30 0.84
C LYS A 132 -6.16 -23.41 -0.34
N PRO A 133 -5.05 -23.74 -1.02
CA PRO A 133 -4.69 -23.13 -2.30
C PRO A 133 -5.86 -23.07 -3.29
N ILE A 134 -6.11 -21.88 -3.87
CA ILE A 134 -7.12 -21.66 -4.92
C ILE A 134 -6.37 -21.15 -6.14
N GLY A 135 -6.03 -22.07 -7.05
CA GLY A 135 -5.33 -21.75 -8.30
C GLY A 135 -6.23 -21.84 -9.51
N VAL A 136 -5.78 -21.24 -10.61
CA VAL A 136 -6.42 -21.35 -11.94
C VAL A 136 -5.46 -21.99 -12.94
N PRO A 137 -5.94 -22.73 -13.96
CA PRO A 137 -5.07 -23.24 -15.01
C PRO A 137 -4.30 -22.11 -15.71
N GLY A 138 -2.98 -22.28 -15.88
CA GLY A 138 -2.13 -21.27 -16.53
C GLY A 138 -1.84 -20.02 -15.68
N GLN A 139 -1.98 -20.10 -14.35
CA GLN A 139 -1.83 -18.96 -13.45
C GLN A 139 -0.51 -18.18 -13.58
N GLN A 140 0.61 -18.84 -13.84
CA GLN A 140 1.89 -18.14 -14.06
C GLN A 140 1.84 -17.23 -15.30
N PHE A 141 1.19 -17.68 -16.38
CA PHE A 141 0.99 -16.87 -17.58
C PHE A 141 0.03 -15.71 -17.33
N ILE A 142 -1.04 -15.93 -16.57
CA ILE A 142 -1.98 -14.86 -16.18
C ILE A 142 -1.26 -13.80 -15.34
N ASN A 143 -0.50 -14.22 -14.33
CA ASN A 143 0.26 -13.32 -13.48
C ASN A 143 1.29 -12.51 -14.28
N LEU A 144 2.02 -13.17 -15.18
CA LEU A 144 2.97 -12.51 -16.06
C LEU A 144 2.28 -11.52 -17.00
N ALA A 145 1.16 -11.89 -17.60
CA ALA A 145 0.40 -11.02 -18.49
C ALA A 145 -0.11 -9.77 -17.75
N LEU A 146 -0.68 -9.93 -16.55
CA LEU A 146 -1.13 -8.81 -15.73
C LEU A 146 0.02 -7.88 -15.34
N LEU A 147 1.18 -8.44 -14.99
CA LEU A 147 2.38 -7.66 -14.70
C LEU A 147 2.85 -6.88 -15.93
N LEU A 148 2.89 -7.52 -17.10
CA LEU A 148 3.27 -6.88 -18.35
C LEU A 148 2.29 -5.78 -18.78
N VAL A 149 0.99 -5.96 -18.51
CA VAL A 149 -0.01 -4.90 -18.76
C VAL A 149 0.23 -3.70 -17.83
N ALA A 150 0.41 -3.93 -16.53
CA ALA A 150 0.67 -2.85 -15.58
C ALA A 150 2.00 -2.12 -15.90
N VAL A 151 3.08 -2.85 -16.13
CA VAL A 151 4.39 -2.27 -16.49
C VAL A 151 4.35 -1.61 -17.87
N GLY A 152 3.69 -2.21 -18.85
CA GLY A 152 3.55 -1.64 -20.19
C GLY A 152 2.78 -0.33 -20.20
N ALA A 153 1.70 -0.24 -19.42
CA ALA A 153 0.97 1.02 -19.23
C ALA A 153 1.83 2.06 -18.49
N ALA A 154 2.60 1.67 -17.47
CA ALA A 154 3.54 2.56 -16.81
C ALA A 154 4.63 3.08 -17.75
N VAL A 155 5.19 2.22 -18.60
CA VAL A 155 6.18 2.61 -19.62
C VAL A 155 5.56 3.55 -20.65
N ALA A 156 4.31 3.32 -21.06
CA ALA A 156 3.62 4.23 -21.98
C ALA A 156 3.44 5.63 -21.37
N ILE A 157 3.08 5.73 -20.09
CA ILE A 157 3.03 7.01 -19.36
C ILE A 157 4.42 7.64 -19.29
N ALA A 158 5.44 6.89 -18.91
CA ALA A 158 6.83 7.38 -18.82
C ALA A 158 7.40 7.81 -20.19
N ALA A 159 6.88 7.26 -21.29
CA ALA A 159 7.24 7.65 -22.65
C ALA A 159 6.51 8.92 -23.14
N GLY A 160 5.71 9.58 -22.29
CA GLY A 160 5.01 10.82 -22.59
C GLY A 160 3.51 10.66 -22.87
N SER A 161 2.91 9.50 -22.59
CA SER A 161 1.45 9.36 -22.70
C SER A 161 0.75 10.00 -21.50
N GLU A 162 -0.01 11.06 -21.77
CA GLU A 162 -0.86 11.74 -20.79
C GLU A 162 -2.26 11.11 -20.80
N SER A 163 -2.46 10.05 -20.02
CA SER A 163 -3.74 9.34 -19.97
C SER A 163 -4.05 8.81 -18.59
N GLU A 164 -5.06 9.40 -17.95
CA GLU A 164 -5.61 8.88 -16.70
C GLU A 164 -6.11 7.43 -16.87
N GLY A 165 -6.63 7.08 -18.06
CA GLY A 165 -7.05 5.73 -18.38
C GLY A 165 -5.93 4.70 -18.31
N LEU A 166 -4.71 5.06 -18.70
CA LEU A 166 -3.53 4.20 -18.53
C LEU A 166 -3.19 4.03 -17.05
N PHE A 167 -3.29 5.10 -16.25
CA PHE A 167 -3.01 5.01 -14.82
C PHE A 167 -4.04 4.12 -14.09
N VAL A 168 -5.32 4.26 -14.41
CA VAL A 168 -6.37 3.37 -13.89
C VAL A 168 -6.13 1.92 -14.34
N LEU A 169 -5.68 1.70 -15.57
CA LEU A 169 -5.31 0.36 -16.06
C LEU A 169 -4.15 -0.24 -15.23
N ILE A 170 -3.14 0.56 -14.86
CA ILE A 170 -2.07 0.12 -13.95
C ILE A 170 -2.66 -0.35 -12.63
N LEU A 171 -3.49 0.47 -11.99
CA LEU A 171 -4.08 0.17 -10.68
C LEU A 171 -4.94 -1.10 -10.73
N VAL A 172 -5.77 -1.26 -11.75
CA VAL A 172 -6.66 -2.43 -11.91
C VAL A 172 -5.88 -3.69 -12.26
N ALA A 173 -4.89 -3.62 -13.16
CA ALA A 173 -4.06 -4.78 -13.49
C ALA A 173 -3.25 -5.24 -12.26
N ALA A 174 -2.66 -4.29 -11.52
CA ALA A 174 -1.96 -4.54 -10.27
C ALA A 174 -2.89 -5.09 -9.18
N ALA A 175 -4.14 -4.62 -9.13
CA ALA A 175 -5.14 -5.14 -8.20
C ALA A 175 -5.47 -6.61 -8.47
N VAL A 176 -5.78 -6.95 -9.73
CA VAL A 176 -6.05 -8.33 -10.12
C VAL A 176 -4.82 -9.19 -9.89
N LEU A 177 -3.63 -8.70 -10.19
CA LEU A 177 -2.37 -9.40 -9.93
C LEU A 177 -2.17 -9.67 -8.44
N GLY A 178 -2.40 -8.70 -7.56
CA GLY A 178 -2.32 -8.89 -6.11
C GLY A 178 -3.23 -10.01 -5.60
N ASN A 179 -4.47 -10.06 -6.10
CA ASN A 179 -5.38 -11.17 -5.81
C ASN A 179 -4.82 -12.50 -6.35
N MET A 180 -4.41 -12.54 -7.62
CA MET A 180 -3.95 -13.77 -8.29
C MET A 180 -2.61 -14.31 -7.78
N VAL A 181 -1.76 -13.48 -7.18
CA VAL A 181 -0.51 -13.93 -6.56
C VAL A 181 -0.75 -14.58 -5.19
N VAL A 182 -1.76 -14.13 -4.43
CA VAL A 182 -2.02 -14.63 -3.06
C VAL A 182 -3.05 -15.77 -3.00
N LEU A 183 -3.99 -15.82 -3.95
CA LEU A 183 -4.98 -16.90 -4.05
C LEU A 183 -4.42 -18.34 -4.11
N PRO A 184 -3.29 -18.65 -4.77
CA PRO A 184 -2.78 -20.02 -4.82
C PRO A 184 -2.00 -20.40 -3.56
N ILE A 185 -1.77 -19.48 -2.63
CA ILE A 185 -0.96 -19.74 -1.43
C ILE A 185 -1.83 -20.35 -0.33
N GLY A 186 -1.34 -21.37 0.37
CA GLY A 186 -2.07 -22.00 1.47
C GLY A 186 -2.13 -21.12 2.73
N GLY A 187 -3.16 -21.32 3.54
CA GLY A 187 -3.37 -20.61 4.81
C GLY A 187 -2.19 -20.75 5.79
N ALA A 188 -1.54 -21.93 5.78
CA ALA A 188 -0.36 -22.21 6.60
C ALA A 188 0.85 -21.35 6.22
N ASP A 189 0.98 -20.98 4.94
CA ASP A 189 2.10 -20.18 4.41
C ASP A 189 1.80 -18.67 4.43
N MET A 190 0.59 -18.26 4.84
CA MET A 190 0.17 -16.85 4.89
C MET A 190 1.11 -15.95 5.71
N PRO A 191 1.71 -16.37 6.84
CA PRO A 191 2.67 -15.52 7.55
C PRO A 191 3.84 -15.05 6.68
N VAL A 192 4.33 -15.89 5.76
CA VAL A 192 5.40 -15.53 4.83
C VAL A 192 4.90 -14.50 3.81
N VAL A 193 3.69 -14.69 3.28
CA VAL A 193 3.07 -13.75 2.35
C VAL A 193 2.88 -12.39 3.00
N ILE A 194 2.37 -12.34 4.23
CA ILE A 194 2.15 -11.08 4.96
C ILE A 194 3.49 -10.34 5.14
N SER A 195 4.56 -11.05 5.47
CA SER A 195 5.90 -10.46 5.58
C SER A 195 6.39 -9.89 4.24
N LEU A 196 6.20 -10.62 3.14
CA LEU A 196 6.54 -10.16 1.80
C LEU A 196 5.76 -8.91 1.40
N LEU A 197 4.44 -8.92 1.58
CA LEU A 197 3.57 -7.77 1.28
C LEU A 197 3.92 -6.57 2.17
N ASN A 198 4.34 -6.80 3.41
CA ASN A 198 4.81 -5.74 4.30
C ASN A 198 6.13 -5.11 3.83
N ALA A 199 7.08 -5.93 3.37
CA ALA A 199 8.31 -5.43 2.75
C ALA A 199 8.01 -4.62 1.47
N LEU A 200 7.12 -5.12 0.62
CA LEU A 200 6.68 -4.42 -0.60
C LEU A 200 5.99 -3.09 -0.29
N THR A 201 5.11 -3.06 0.71
CA THR A 201 4.44 -1.83 1.15
C THR A 201 5.46 -0.80 1.63
N GLY A 202 6.43 -1.22 2.45
CA GLY A 202 7.53 -0.34 2.89
C GLY A 202 8.37 0.21 1.74
N LEU A 203 8.69 -0.62 0.74
CA LEU A 203 9.42 -0.18 -0.46
C LEU A 203 8.60 0.82 -1.30
N SER A 204 7.29 0.57 -1.45
CA SER A 204 6.39 1.48 -2.19
C SER A 204 6.22 2.83 -1.48
N ALA A 205 6.12 2.84 -0.14
CA ALA A 205 6.04 4.07 0.64
C ALA A 205 7.33 4.89 0.53
N ALA A 206 8.49 4.24 0.56
CA ALA A 206 9.77 4.91 0.34
C ALA A 206 9.88 5.52 -1.06
N ALA A 207 9.41 4.81 -2.10
CA ALA A 207 9.35 5.33 -3.46
C ALA A 207 8.42 6.55 -3.58
N ALA A 208 7.24 6.50 -2.97
CA ALA A 208 6.33 7.65 -2.92
C ALA A 208 6.95 8.84 -2.17
N GLY A 209 7.65 8.59 -1.05
CA GLY A 209 8.38 9.62 -0.32
C GLY A 209 9.46 10.30 -1.18
N MET A 210 10.24 9.52 -1.93
CA MET A 210 11.23 10.08 -2.86
C MET A 210 10.60 10.93 -3.97
N ALA A 211 9.48 10.50 -4.55
CA ALA A 211 8.79 11.28 -5.58
C ALA A 211 8.30 12.64 -5.07
N LEU A 212 7.88 12.70 -3.80
CA LEU A 212 7.31 13.89 -3.19
C LEU A 212 8.34 14.81 -2.53
N ASP A 213 9.63 14.46 -2.62
CA ASP A 213 10.70 15.06 -1.81
C ASP A 213 10.32 15.10 -0.32
N ASN A 214 9.64 14.04 0.14
CA ASN A 214 9.13 13.92 1.49
C ASN A 214 10.01 12.97 2.31
N VAL A 215 10.76 13.57 3.25
CA VAL A 215 11.66 12.87 4.17
C VAL A 215 10.99 12.45 5.49
N ALA A 216 9.72 12.80 5.69
CA ALA A 216 8.96 12.56 6.91
C ALA A 216 8.24 11.21 6.93
#